data_AF-A0A2S6A859-F1
#
_entry.id   AF-A0A2S6A859-F1
#
_cell.length_a   1.000
_cell.length_b   1.000
_cell.length_c   1.000
_cell.angle_alpha   90.00
_cell.angle_beta   90.00
_cell.angle_gamma   90.00
#
_symmetry.space_group_name_H-M   'P 1'
#
loop_
_entity.id
_entity.type
_entity.pdbx_description
1 polymer ?
#
loop_
_entity_poly.entity_id
_entity_poly.type
_entity_poly.pdbx_seq_one_letter_code
_entity_poly.pdbx_strand_id
1 'polypeptide(L)'
;MTGRIAVATLAVVAALGMSACGSGDKHSSHKSTTTKAAATSAANVPPVPTVADLNSELAQALDPGVPAAQKAQWLEDGQDALAKDPEMMQKLTDAYQQNNAKINVTDVAYLGGDTLTAKVDFSVNGGAPTKADVPFVAQDNSWKLQKSWACAGLKNLGQQSPACE
;
A
#
# COMPACT_ATOMS: atom_id res chain seq x y z
N MET A 1 -54.76 1.43 -19.44
CA MET A 1 -55.27 1.85 -18.11
C MET A 1 -54.63 3.19 -17.76
N THR A 2 -55.47 4.17 -17.51
CA THR A 2 -55.14 5.55 -17.15
C THR A 2 -54.58 5.63 -15.73
N GLY A 3 -53.53 6.42 -15.48
CA GLY A 3 -53.09 6.78 -14.12
C GLY A 3 -52.01 7.87 -14.14
N ARG A 4 -52.31 9.03 -13.55
CA ARG A 4 -51.54 10.29 -13.57
C ARG A 4 -50.52 10.39 -12.41
N ILE A 5 -49.38 11.04 -12.70
CA ILE A 5 -48.47 11.91 -11.91
C ILE A 5 -48.57 11.90 -10.37
N ALA A 6 -47.40 11.81 -9.69
CA ALA A 6 -47.10 12.57 -8.47
C ALA A 6 -45.60 12.91 -8.38
N VAL A 7 -45.29 14.21 -8.28
CA VAL A 7 -43.98 14.82 -7.97
C VAL A 7 -43.89 15.01 -6.45
N ALA A 8 -42.74 14.76 -5.82
CA ALA A 8 -42.46 15.28 -4.47
C ALA A 8 -40.96 15.47 -4.17
N THR A 9 -40.61 16.75 -4.01
CA THR A 9 -39.68 17.35 -3.03
C THR A 9 -38.17 17.11 -3.11
N LEU A 10 -37.49 18.13 -3.64
CA LEU A 10 -36.09 18.48 -3.34
C LEU A 10 -35.91 18.80 -1.84
N ALA A 11 -34.74 18.44 -1.30
CA ALA A 11 -34.12 19.11 -0.16
C ALA A 11 -32.63 19.32 -0.44
N VAL A 12 -32.25 20.55 -0.80
CA VAL A 12 -30.86 21.01 -0.85
C VAL A 12 -30.57 21.74 0.47
N VAL A 13 -29.61 21.25 1.24
CA VAL A 13 -29.07 21.98 2.40
C VAL A 13 -27.64 22.39 2.05
N ALA A 14 -27.47 23.66 1.71
CA ALA A 14 -26.18 24.31 1.57
C ALA A 14 -25.78 24.91 2.93
N ALA A 15 -24.72 24.39 3.54
CA ALA A 15 -24.11 25.01 4.72
C ALA A 15 -22.93 25.90 4.27
N LEU A 16 -23.14 27.21 4.32
CA LEU A 16 -22.11 28.24 4.15
C LEU A 16 -21.52 28.57 5.53
N GLY A 17 -20.31 28.09 5.80
CA GLY A 17 -19.52 28.48 6.97
C GLY A 17 -18.54 29.62 6.63
N MET A 18 -18.62 30.72 7.38
CA MET A 18 -17.89 31.97 7.17
C MET A 18 -16.39 31.91 7.51
N SER A 19 -15.60 32.57 6.66
CA SER A 19 -14.54 33.55 6.93
C SER A 19 -13.70 33.44 8.22
N ALA A 20 -12.43 33.09 8.07
CA ALA A 20 -11.34 33.65 8.87
C ALA A 20 -10.23 34.14 7.91
N CYS A 21 -10.13 35.47 7.81
CA CYS A 21 -9.12 36.20 7.07
C CYS A 21 -7.96 36.49 8.03
N GLY A 22 -6.77 35.97 7.72
CA GLY A 22 -5.51 36.34 8.37
C GLY A 22 -4.53 36.81 7.30
N SER A 23 -4.21 38.10 7.31
CA SER A 23 -3.31 38.79 6.39
C SER A 23 -1.83 38.51 6.71
N GLY A 24 -0.98 38.42 5.67
CA GLY A 24 0.45 38.76 5.81
C GLY A 24 1.46 37.81 5.15
N ASP A 25 2.02 38.29 4.03
CA ASP A 25 3.43 38.16 3.60
C ASP A 25 3.93 36.95 2.78
N LYS A 26 4.70 37.33 1.75
CA LYS A 26 5.24 36.50 0.67
C LYS A 26 6.41 35.63 1.14
N HIS A 27 6.38 34.34 0.79
CA HIS A 27 7.60 33.61 0.48
C HIS A 27 7.29 32.50 -0.54
N SER A 28 8.04 32.50 -1.65
CA SER A 28 8.07 31.39 -2.60
C SER A 28 8.54 30.15 -1.87
N SER A 29 7.73 29.10 -1.84
CA SER A 29 8.22 27.77 -1.54
C SER A 29 7.46 26.77 -2.38
N HIS A 30 8.23 25.99 -3.11
CA HIS A 30 7.81 24.93 -4.01
C HIS A 30 6.79 24.05 -3.29
N LYS A 31 5.52 24.16 -3.69
CA LYS A 31 4.50 23.19 -3.30
C LYS A 31 4.77 21.95 -4.14
N SER A 32 5.50 20.99 -3.57
CA SER A 32 5.38 19.61 -4.01
C SER A 32 3.90 19.27 -3.98
N THR A 33 3.34 19.02 -5.15
CA THR A 33 1.98 18.51 -5.31
C THR A 33 1.97 17.09 -4.76
N THR A 34 1.84 16.93 -3.45
CA THR A 34 1.36 15.70 -2.86
C THR A 34 -0.10 15.58 -3.24
N THR A 35 -0.36 14.81 -4.28
CA THR A 35 -1.70 14.34 -4.63
C THR A 35 -2.23 13.58 -3.42
N LYS A 36 -3.16 14.19 -2.68
CA LYS A 36 -3.87 13.52 -1.60
C LYS A 36 -4.66 12.39 -2.23
N ALA A 37 -4.24 11.14 -2.00
CA ALA A 37 -5.00 9.96 -2.39
C ALA A 37 -6.45 10.13 -1.89
N ALA A 38 -7.39 10.15 -2.82
CA ALA A 38 -8.80 10.20 -2.48
C ALA A 38 -9.14 8.88 -1.78
N ALA A 39 -9.44 8.94 -0.49
CA ALA A 39 -9.97 7.82 0.28
C ALA A 39 -11.38 7.50 -0.21
N THR A 40 -11.49 6.73 -1.28
CA THR A 40 -12.75 6.16 -1.73
C THR A 40 -12.93 4.83 -1.01
N SER A 41 -13.59 4.86 0.14
CA SER A 41 -13.97 3.64 0.86
C SER A 41 -14.99 2.87 0.03
N ALA A 42 -14.54 1.86 -0.72
CA ALA A 42 -15.47 0.85 -1.24
C ALA A 42 -15.95 0.02 -0.04
N ALA A 43 -17.27 -0.14 0.10
CA ALA A 43 -17.84 -0.97 1.16
C ALA A 43 -17.22 -2.38 1.05
N ASN A 44 -16.57 -2.84 2.12
CA ASN A 44 -15.87 -4.14 2.28
C ASN A 44 -14.34 -4.19 2.03
N VAL A 45 -13.63 -3.06 1.89
CA VAL A 45 -12.14 -3.07 1.90
C VAL A 45 -11.56 -2.12 2.94
N PRO A 46 -10.36 -2.43 3.49
CA PRO A 46 -9.68 -1.55 4.43
C PRO A 46 -9.44 -0.16 3.83
N PRO A 47 -9.33 0.89 4.68
CA PRO A 47 -8.97 2.21 4.20
C PRO A 47 -7.64 2.17 3.46
N VAL A 48 -7.53 2.98 2.40
CA VAL A 48 -6.27 3.11 1.64
C VAL A 48 -5.19 3.67 2.58
N PRO A 49 -4.05 2.97 2.75
CA PRO A 49 -3.00 3.38 3.65
C PRO A 49 -2.27 4.61 3.12
N THR A 50 -1.66 5.37 4.01
CA THR A 50 -0.79 6.47 3.57
C THR A 50 0.58 5.94 3.13
N VAL A 51 1.33 6.77 2.41
CA VAL A 51 2.73 6.50 2.06
C VAL A 51 3.59 6.23 3.31
N ALA A 52 3.30 6.94 4.42
CA ALA A 52 4.03 6.77 5.68
C ALA A 52 3.70 5.42 6.34
N ASP A 53 2.43 5.03 6.34
CA ASP A 53 1.98 3.75 6.90
C ASP A 53 2.64 2.59 6.16
N LEU A 54 2.56 2.55 4.82
CA LEU A 54 3.18 1.49 4.03
C LEU A 54 4.70 1.44 4.18
N ASN A 55 5.39 2.59 4.29
CA ASN A 55 6.83 2.58 4.56
C ASN A 55 7.15 1.98 5.93
N SER A 56 6.35 2.26 6.95
CA SER A 56 6.50 1.67 8.28
C SER A 56 6.24 0.16 8.25
N GLU A 57 5.19 -0.29 7.56
CA GLU A 57 4.85 -1.71 7.43
C GLU A 57 5.92 -2.47 6.65
N LEU A 58 6.40 -1.94 5.53
CA LEU A 58 7.49 -2.56 4.75
C LEU A 58 8.79 -2.63 5.55
N ALA A 59 9.10 -1.60 6.34
CA ALA A 59 10.25 -1.63 7.23
C ALA A 59 10.14 -2.76 8.26
N GLN A 60 8.97 -2.94 8.87
CA GLN A 60 8.72 -4.04 9.81
C GLN A 60 8.73 -5.43 9.12
N ALA A 61 8.19 -5.51 7.90
CA ALA A 61 8.19 -6.74 7.10
C ALA A 61 9.61 -7.23 6.76
N LEU A 62 10.54 -6.30 6.61
CA LEU A 62 11.94 -6.56 6.28
C LEU A 62 12.88 -6.48 7.50
N ASP A 63 12.34 -6.29 8.71
CA ASP A 63 13.12 -6.23 9.94
C ASP A 63 13.48 -7.66 10.41
N PRO A 64 14.76 -8.00 10.63
CA PRO A 64 15.17 -9.34 11.05
C PRO A 64 14.66 -9.72 12.46
N GLY A 65 14.36 -8.73 13.31
CA GLY A 65 13.82 -8.92 14.64
C GLY A 65 12.31 -9.22 14.66
N VAL A 66 11.60 -9.01 13.54
CA VAL A 66 10.18 -9.35 13.44
C VAL A 66 10.01 -10.84 13.12
N PRO A 67 9.22 -11.60 13.91
CA PRO A 67 9.01 -13.02 13.68
C PRO A 67 8.34 -13.32 12.32
N ALA A 68 8.69 -14.45 11.71
CA ALA A 68 8.14 -14.89 10.42
C ALA A 68 6.60 -14.99 10.43
N ALA A 69 6.00 -15.44 11.53
CA ALA A 69 4.54 -15.52 11.68
C ALA A 69 3.85 -14.14 11.62
N GLN A 70 4.52 -13.09 12.13
CA GLN A 70 4.04 -11.72 12.03
C GLN A 70 4.24 -11.17 10.62
N LYS A 71 5.38 -11.47 9.99
CA LYS A 71 5.64 -11.11 8.58
C LYS A 71 4.60 -11.69 7.62
N ALA A 72 4.19 -12.93 7.88
CA ALA A 72 3.15 -13.62 7.12
C ALA A 72 1.77 -12.91 7.19
N GLN A 73 1.54 -11.99 8.12
CA GLN A 73 0.29 -11.20 8.15
C GLN A 73 0.26 -10.12 7.06
N TRP A 74 1.43 -9.67 6.59
CA TRP A 74 1.55 -8.66 5.52
C TRP A 74 1.64 -9.27 4.12
N LEU A 75 1.64 -10.60 4.00
CA LEU A 75 1.69 -11.31 2.73
C LEU A 75 0.33 -11.97 2.44
N GLU A 76 -0.14 -11.83 1.21
CA GLU A 76 -1.29 -12.59 0.70
C GLU A 76 -1.06 -14.09 0.90
N ASP A 77 -2.02 -14.76 1.54
CA ASP A 77 -1.92 -16.18 1.90
C ASP A 77 -0.63 -16.49 2.68
N GLY A 78 -0.13 -15.53 3.46
CA GLY A 78 1.17 -15.63 4.10
C GLY A 78 1.24 -16.75 5.14
N GLN A 79 0.13 -17.09 5.80
CA GLN A 79 0.10 -18.22 6.73
C GLN A 79 0.21 -19.56 5.99
N ASP A 80 -0.44 -19.70 4.83
CA ASP A 80 -0.29 -20.88 3.97
C ASP A 80 1.11 -20.95 3.36
N ALA A 81 1.67 -19.79 2.97
CA ALA A 81 3.05 -19.69 2.52
C ALA A 81 4.03 -20.12 3.62
N LEU A 82 3.82 -19.69 4.85
CA LEU A 82 4.62 -20.08 6.01
C LEU A 82 4.47 -21.58 6.33
N ALA A 83 3.27 -22.15 6.16
CA ALA A 83 3.05 -23.58 6.33
C ALA A 83 3.78 -24.42 5.27
N LYS A 84 3.88 -23.91 4.04
CA LYS A 84 4.63 -24.54 2.94
C LYS A 84 6.15 -24.37 3.06
N ASP A 85 6.61 -23.17 3.45
CA ASP A 85 8.02 -22.84 3.67
C ASP A 85 8.15 -21.92 4.90
N PRO A 86 8.44 -22.49 6.09
CA PRO A 86 8.61 -21.73 7.32
C PRO A 86 9.73 -20.69 7.25
N GLU A 87 10.69 -20.88 6.35
CA GLU A 87 11.85 -20.01 6.18
C GLU A 87 11.64 -18.92 5.12
N MET A 88 10.53 -18.93 4.37
CA MET A 88 10.30 -17.99 3.26
C MET A 88 10.46 -16.54 3.69
N MET A 89 9.84 -16.14 4.82
CA MET A 89 9.89 -14.76 5.32
C MET A 89 11.29 -14.37 5.77
N GLN A 90 12.03 -15.33 6.34
CA GLN A 90 13.42 -15.11 6.73
C GLN A 90 14.30 -14.96 5.48
N LYS A 91 14.19 -15.87 4.50
CA LYS A 91 14.90 -15.79 3.22
C LYS A 91 14.65 -14.46 2.51
N LEU A 92 13.42 -13.94 2.54
CA LEU A 92 13.11 -12.62 2.00
C LEU A 92 13.87 -11.52 2.74
N THR A 93 13.83 -11.53 4.06
CA THR A 93 14.54 -10.54 4.89
C THR A 93 16.05 -10.60 4.66
N ASP A 94 16.62 -11.81 4.67
CA ASP A 94 18.04 -12.06 4.45
C ASP A 94 18.46 -11.62 3.05
N ALA A 95 17.64 -11.90 2.03
CA ALA A 95 17.89 -11.46 0.67
C ALA A 95 17.96 -9.94 0.57
N TYR A 96 17.05 -9.23 1.23
CA TYR A 96 17.07 -7.76 1.25
C TYR A 96 18.31 -7.23 1.97
N GLN A 97 18.72 -7.84 3.08
CA GLN A 97 19.92 -7.42 3.82
C GLN A 97 21.21 -7.69 3.06
N GLN A 98 21.38 -8.91 2.54
CA GLN A 98 22.55 -9.34 1.79
C GLN A 98 22.80 -8.47 0.55
N ASN A 99 21.73 -8.04 -0.10
CA ASN A 99 21.80 -7.18 -1.28
C ASN A 99 21.81 -5.68 -0.94
N ASN A 100 21.82 -5.31 0.35
CA ASN A 100 21.62 -3.94 0.82
C ASN A 100 20.45 -3.24 0.11
N ALA A 101 19.37 -4.00 -0.10
CA ALA A 101 18.19 -3.57 -0.82
C ALA A 101 17.36 -2.62 0.05
N LYS A 102 16.93 -1.51 -0.54
CA LYS A 102 16.05 -0.53 0.10
C LYS A 102 14.84 -0.30 -0.77
N ILE A 103 13.70 -0.13 -0.12
CA ILE A 103 12.42 0.18 -0.74
C ILE A 103 11.87 1.43 -0.05
N ASN A 104 11.42 2.40 -0.84
CA ASN A 104 10.80 3.61 -0.33
C ASN A 104 9.52 3.91 -1.12
N VAL A 105 8.38 3.85 -0.45
CA VAL A 105 7.09 4.18 -1.05
C VAL A 105 7.04 5.69 -1.32
N THR A 106 6.61 6.04 -2.53
CA THR A 106 6.51 7.42 -3.01
C THR A 106 5.08 7.83 -3.35
N ASP A 107 4.23 6.86 -3.68
CA ASP A 107 2.84 7.09 -4.05
C ASP A 107 2.02 5.83 -3.75
N VAL A 108 0.73 6.03 -3.49
CA VAL A 108 -0.22 4.94 -3.24
C VAL A 108 -1.46 5.18 -4.07
N ALA A 109 -1.74 4.26 -4.98
CA ALA A 109 -2.86 4.32 -5.91
C ALA A 109 -3.82 3.17 -5.63
N TYR A 110 -5.04 3.51 -5.21
CA TYR A 110 -6.13 2.55 -5.11
C TYR A 110 -6.70 2.29 -6.51
N LEU A 111 -6.72 1.01 -6.93
CA LEU A 111 -7.15 0.63 -8.27
C LEU A 111 -8.63 0.23 -8.34
N GLY A 112 -9.29 0.09 -7.17
CA GLY A 112 -10.68 -0.33 -7.05
C GLY A 112 -10.80 -1.79 -6.60
N GLY A 113 -11.99 -2.12 -6.09
CA GLY A 113 -12.24 -3.45 -5.53
C GLY A 113 -11.29 -3.76 -4.38
N ASP A 114 -10.67 -4.92 -4.44
CA ASP A 114 -9.71 -5.47 -3.49
C ASP A 114 -8.25 -5.18 -3.86
N THR A 115 -7.97 -4.22 -4.76
CA THR A 115 -6.61 -4.00 -5.29
C THR A 115 -6.07 -2.60 -5.08
N LEU A 116 -4.77 -2.54 -4.76
CA LEU A 116 -4.00 -1.31 -4.55
C LEU A 116 -2.60 -1.47 -5.13
N THR A 117 -1.96 -0.38 -5.53
CA THR A 117 -0.58 -0.35 -5.99
C THR A 117 0.19 0.76 -5.30
N ALA A 118 1.36 0.43 -4.75
CA ALA A 118 2.30 1.40 -4.24
C ALA A 118 3.44 1.60 -5.24
N LYS A 119 3.76 2.86 -5.57
CA LYS A 119 4.96 3.17 -6.36
C LYS A 119 6.14 3.33 -5.43
N VAL A 120 7.22 2.61 -5.70
CA VAL A 120 8.40 2.61 -4.85
C VAL A 120 9.66 3.01 -5.61
N ASP A 121 10.58 3.62 -4.88
CA ASP A 121 11.99 3.69 -5.23
C ASP A 121 12.71 2.49 -4.64
N PHE A 122 13.23 1.63 -5.50
CA PHE A 122 13.99 0.44 -5.11
C PHE A 122 15.47 0.62 -5.47
N SER A 123 16.37 0.38 -4.52
CA SER A 123 17.81 0.45 -4.74
C SER A 123 18.52 -0.75 -4.14
N VAL A 124 19.62 -1.19 -4.75
CA VAL A 124 20.41 -2.34 -4.31
C VAL A 124 21.88 -1.90 -4.21
N ASN A 125 22.59 -2.34 -3.16
CA ASN A 125 24.01 -2.01 -2.95
C ASN A 125 24.34 -0.50 -3.07
N GLY A 126 23.42 0.36 -2.63
CA GLY A 126 23.58 1.82 -2.72
C GLY A 126 23.55 2.40 -4.14
N GLY A 127 23.16 1.61 -5.14
CA GLY A 127 22.98 2.05 -6.52
C GLY A 127 21.83 3.05 -6.69
N ALA A 128 21.71 3.61 -7.89
CA ALA A 128 20.64 4.56 -8.22
C ALA A 128 19.25 3.92 -8.04
N PRO A 129 18.30 4.61 -7.39
CA PRO A 129 16.95 4.09 -7.23
C PRO A 129 16.25 3.89 -8.58
N THR A 130 15.55 2.77 -8.72
CA THR A 130 14.71 2.43 -9.86
C THR A 130 13.24 2.41 -9.40
N LYS A 131 12.34 2.95 -10.24
CA LYS A 131 10.90 2.92 -9.96
C LYS A 131 10.34 1.53 -10.17
N ALA A 132 9.53 1.07 -9.22
CA ALA A 132 8.78 -0.17 -9.34
C ALA A 132 7.35 0.01 -8.80
N ASP A 133 6.44 -0.80 -9.32
CA ASP A 133 5.07 -0.90 -8.83
C ASP A 133 4.95 -2.15 -7.96
N VAL A 134 4.44 -1.96 -6.74
CA VAL A 134 4.26 -3.01 -5.73
C VAL A 134 2.76 -3.20 -5.53
N PRO A 135 2.19 -4.31 -5.99
CA PRO A 135 0.76 -4.52 -5.88
C PRO A 135 0.40 -5.15 -4.53
N PHE A 136 -0.75 -4.72 -4.01
CA PHE A 136 -1.35 -5.17 -2.77
C PHE A 136 -2.78 -5.61 -3.01
N VAL A 137 -3.24 -6.57 -2.22
CA VAL A 137 -4.62 -7.05 -2.19
C VAL A 137 -5.23 -6.89 -0.80
N ALA A 138 -6.54 -6.64 -0.75
CA ALA A 138 -7.28 -6.61 0.50
C ALA A 138 -7.58 -8.06 0.94
N GLN A 139 -7.04 -8.47 2.08
CA GLN A 139 -7.30 -9.76 2.70
C GLN A 139 -7.40 -9.60 4.22
N ASP A 140 -8.39 -10.23 4.86
CA ASP A 140 -8.63 -10.14 6.30
C ASP A 140 -8.71 -8.69 6.83
N ASN A 141 -9.39 -7.82 6.08
CA ASN A 141 -9.54 -6.39 6.40
C ASN A 141 -8.19 -5.65 6.55
N SER A 142 -7.13 -6.12 5.87
CA SER A 142 -5.81 -5.50 5.81
C SER A 142 -5.27 -5.51 4.37
N TRP A 143 -4.41 -4.56 4.02
CA TRP A 143 -3.70 -4.60 2.74
C TRP A 143 -2.49 -5.51 2.87
N LYS A 144 -2.41 -6.53 2.02
CA LYS A 144 -1.32 -7.50 2.00
C LYS A 144 -0.59 -7.44 0.67
N LEU A 145 0.72 -7.59 0.73
CA LEU A 145 1.58 -7.69 -0.45
C LEU A 145 1.17 -8.90 -1.27
N GLN A 146 1.04 -8.75 -2.59
CA GLN A 146 0.71 -9.89 -3.43
C GLN A 146 1.80 -10.96 -3.38
N LYS A 147 1.38 -12.20 -3.16
CA LYS A 147 2.30 -13.34 -3.02
C LYS A 147 3.15 -13.55 -4.26
N SER A 148 2.54 -13.43 -5.45
CA SER A 148 3.23 -13.56 -6.73
C SER A 148 4.36 -12.53 -6.89
N TRP A 149 4.15 -11.29 -6.43
CA TRP A 149 5.16 -10.24 -6.45
C TRP A 149 6.29 -10.53 -5.45
N ALA A 150 5.96 -10.94 -4.23
CA ALA A 150 6.96 -11.33 -3.23
C ALA A 150 7.84 -12.49 -3.74
N CYS A 151 7.23 -13.47 -4.40
CA CYS A 151 7.93 -14.59 -5.02
C CYS A 151 8.83 -14.18 -6.18
N ALA A 152 8.37 -13.26 -7.03
CA ALA A 152 9.22 -12.67 -8.07
C ALA A 152 10.40 -11.90 -7.45
N GLY A 153 10.17 -11.16 -6.37
CA GLY A 153 11.20 -10.47 -5.59
C GLY A 153 12.26 -11.41 -5.03
N LEU A 154 11.85 -12.51 -4.37
CA LEU A 154 12.75 -13.56 -3.89
C LEU A 154 13.64 -14.08 -5.03
N LYS A 155 13.02 -14.45 -6.16
CA LYS A 155 13.74 -14.97 -7.33
C LYS A 155 14.75 -13.97 -7.88
N ASN A 156 14.37 -12.70 -7.98
CA ASN A 156 15.25 -11.63 -8.47
C ASN A 156 16.44 -11.38 -7.54
N LEU A 157 16.28 -11.63 -6.24
CA LEU A 157 17.33 -11.53 -5.24
C LEU A 157 18.11 -12.84 -5.05
N GLY A 158 17.91 -13.83 -5.93
CA GLY A 158 18.63 -15.10 -5.91
C GLY A 158 18.14 -16.11 -4.88
N GLN A 159 16.95 -15.92 -4.32
CA GLN A 159 16.30 -16.85 -3.38
C GLN A 159 15.14 -17.60 -4.04
N GLN A 160 14.84 -18.78 -3.51
CA GLN A 160 13.67 -19.58 -3.91
C GLN A 160 12.93 -20.07 -2.67
N SER A 161 11.65 -20.32 -2.82
CA SER A 161 10.79 -20.83 -1.75
C SER A 161 9.77 -21.82 -2.32
N PRO A 162 9.58 -23.01 -1.70
CA PRO A 162 8.49 -23.93 -2.02
C PRO A 162 7.09 -23.30 -1.89
N ALA A 163 6.95 -22.21 -1.13
CA ALA A 163 5.69 -21.49 -1.02
C ALA A 163 5.30 -20.75 -2.31
N CYS A 164 6.25 -20.53 -3.22
CA CYS A 164 6.07 -19.83 -4.49
C CYS A 164 5.68 -20.74 -5.67
N GLU A 165 5.51 -22.03 -5.40
CA GLU A 165 5.14 -23.08 -6.36
C GLU A 165 3.72 -23.63 -6.09
#